data_AF-A0A6N4UVU9-F1
#
_entry.id   AF-A0A6N4UVU9-F1
#
_cell.length_a   1.000
_cell.length_b   1.000
_cell.length_c   1.000
_cell.angle_alpha   90.00
_cell.angle_beta   90.00
_cell.angle_gamma   90.00
#
_symmetry.space_group_name_H-M   'P 1'
#
loop_
_entity.id
_entity.type
_entity.pdbx_description
1 polymer ?
#
loop_
_entity_poly.entity_id
_entity_poly.type
_entity_poly.pdbx_seq_one_letter_code
_entity_poly.pdbx_strand_id
1 'polypeptide(L)'
;MSTVRRRLLVYSAPVALVLVIAIVKLLSVVLIGNSTAASFTDRDTEALRSEVGRLQVLDVVEPGKARFAAGALAVLEDRLVDADQNFSDAAARLSGAEACSARINLELVRETLGDHATAASDGLTALSHYLSARDVIDRAPAGCFAGSEAPGRLKSKIGAAEPIVPPNPPPPPAAQALPPGADGTAPTQPPNRLDPTSGDPLDRLQQILRDAATG
;
A
#
# COMPACT_ATOMS: atom_id res chain seq x y z
N MET A 1 19.14 35.75 -56.18
CA MET A 1 19.21 35.02 -54.89
C MET A 1 18.30 33.81 -55.00
N SER A 2 18.88 32.62 -54.84
CA SER A 2 18.49 31.38 -55.53
C SER A 2 17.18 30.75 -55.03
N THR A 3 16.36 30.31 -56.00
CA THR A 3 15.13 29.52 -55.84
C THR A 3 15.28 28.29 -54.93
N VAL A 4 16.51 27.77 -54.80
CA VAL A 4 16.89 26.65 -53.92
C VAL A 4 16.80 27.02 -52.43
N ARG A 5 17.25 28.22 -52.00
CA ARG A 5 17.13 28.67 -50.60
C ARG A 5 15.68 28.90 -50.18
N ARG A 6 14.86 29.40 -51.11
CA ARG A 6 13.42 29.64 -50.89
C ARG A 6 12.63 28.33 -50.77
N ARG A 7 12.99 27.30 -51.53
CA ARG A 7 12.38 25.96 -51.42
C ARG A 7 12.76 25.27 -50.11
N LEU A 8 14.04 25.33 -49.72
CA LEU A 8 14.50 24.78 -48.44
C LEU A 8 13.77 25.41 -47.25
N LEU A 9 13.60 26.73 -47.24
CA LEU A 9 12.86 27.44 -46.19
C LEU A 9 11.37 27.06 -46.14
N VAL A 10 10.73 26.84 -47.28
CA VAL A 10 9.30 26.47 -47.33
C VAL A 10 9.08 25.02 -46.86
N TYR A 11 10.05 24.12 -47.09
CA TYR A 11 9.98 22.75 -46.58
C TYR A 11 10.42 22.62 -45.11
N SER A 12 11.34 23.46 -44.62
CA SER A 12 11.79 23.43 -43.22
C SER A 12 10.91 24.27 -42.27
N ALA A 13 10.20 25.28 -42.78
CA ALA A 13 9.28 26.11 -42.01
C ALA A 13 8.19 25.32 -41.27
N PRO A 14 7.49 24.33 -41.87
CA PRO A 14 6.47 23.57 -41.14
C PRO A 14 7.10 22.72 -40.03
N VAL A 15 8.29 22.14 -40.25
CA VAL A 15 8.99 21.35 -39.22
C VAL A 15 9.44 22.23 -38.07
N ALA A 16 10.02 23.40 -38.36
CA ALA A 16 10.41 24.38 -37.34
C ALA A 16 9.19 24.92 -36.58
N LEU A 17 8.06 25.15 -37.26
CA LEU A 17 6.81 25.58 -36.64
C LEU A 17 6.27 24.52 -35.67
N VAL A 18 6.28 23.25 -36.07
CA VAL A 18 5.88 22.14 -35.19
C VAL A 18 6.81 22.06 -33.97
N LEU A 19 8.12 22.22 -34.17
CA LEU A 19 9.09 22.22 -33.06
C LEU A 19 8.85 23.37 -32.08
N VAL A 20 8.57 24.58 -32.58
CA VAL A 20 8.26 25.75 -31.75
C VAL A 20 6.96 25.55 -30.99
N ILE A 21 5.91 25.00 -31.63
CA ILE A 21 4.64 24.67 -30.97
C ILE A 21 4.87 23.64 -29.85
N ALA A 22 5.70 22.62 -30.09
CA ALA A 22 6.04 21.62 -29.09
C ALA A 22 6.79 22.25 -27.89
N ILE A 23 7.78 23.10 -28.15
CA ILE A 23 8.52 23.82 -27.10
C ILE A 23 7.59 24.72 -26.27
N VAL A 24 6.74 25.51 -26.93
CA VAL A 24 5.76 26.37 -26.24
C VAL A 24 4.81 25.53 -25.39
N LYS A 25 4.34 24.39 -25.90
CA LYS A 25 3.44 23.49 -25.17
C LYS A 25 4.12 22.87 -23.95
N LEU A 26 5.38 22.44 -24.09
CA LEU A 26 6.18 21.92 -22.97
C LEU A 26 6.44 23.00 -21.91
N LEU A 27 6.75 24.23 -22.32
CA LEU A 27 6.93 25.35 -21.40
C LEU A 27 5.63 25.71 -20.67
N SER A 28 4.48 25.67 -21.35
CA SER A 28 3.16 25.88 -20.73
C SER A 28 2.86 24.84 -19.65
N VAL A 29 3.19 23.57 -19.88
CA VAL A 29 3.01 22.49 -18.87
C VAL A 29 3.88 22.74 -17.63
N VAL A 30 5.12 23.18 -17.82
CA VAL A 30 6.04 23.49 -16.69
C VAL A 30 5.58 24.73 -15.92
N LEU A 31 5.08 25.76 -16.62
CA LEU A 31 4.58 26.99 -16.00
C LEU A 31 3.27 26.76 -15.24
N ILE A 32 2.37 25.93 -15.77
CA ILE A 32 1.14 25.52 -15.08
C ILE A 32 1.48 24.63 -13.88
N GLY A 33 2.41 23.68 -14.03
CA GLY A 33 2.88 22.81 -12.95
C GLY A 33 3.52 23.57 -11.77
N ASN A 34 4.16 24.71 -12.03
CA ASN A 34 4.72 25.57 -10.97
C ASN A 34 3.66 26.46 -10.27
N SER A 35 2.47 26.63 -10.86
CA SER A 35 1.39 27.47 -10.31
C SER A 35 0.35 26.70 -9.50
N THR A 36 0.36 25.37 -9.56
CA THR A 36 -0.67 24.51 -8.97
C THR A 36 -0.16 23.68 -7.80
N ALA A 37 0.65 24.25 -6.90
CA ALA A 37 0.87 23.63 -5.60
C ALA A 37 -0.27 23.93 -4.60
N ALA A 38 -1.27 24.74 -4.98
CA ALA A 38 -2.25 25.31 -4.04
C ALA A 38 -3.73 25.00 -4.34
N SER A 39 -4.10 24.26 -5.38
CA SER A 39 -5.51 23.96 -5.63
C SER A 39 -5.74 22.70 -6.48
N PHE A 40 -5.59 21.53 -5.87
CA PHE A 40 -6.10 20.28 -6.41
C PHE A 40 -7.28 19.84 -5.58
N THR A 41 -8.51 19.93 -6.11
CA THR A 41 -9.59 19.15 -5.50
C THR A 41 -10.75 18.78 -6.41
N ASP A 42 -11.02 19.45 -7.54
CA ASP A 42 -12.29 19.10 -8.24
C ASP A 42 -12.37 19.33 -9.75
N ARG A 43 -11.29 19.73 -10.44
CA ARG A 43 -11.33 20.02 -11.90
C ARG A 43 -10.42 19.18 -12.78
N ASP A 44 -9.60 18.29 -12.22
CA ASP A 44 -8.64 17.50 -13.00
C ASP A 44 -9.08 16.07 -13.30
N THR A 45 -10.12 15.53 -12.66
CA THR A 45 -10.52 14.12 -12.88
C THR A 45 -11.17 13.89 -14.24
N GLU A 46 -12.00 14.82 -14.72
CA GLU A 46 -12.67 14.70 -16.03
C GLU A 46 -11.75 15.05 -17.21
N ALA A 47 -10.86 16.03 -17.02
CA ALA A 47 -9.82 16.38 -17.99
C ALA A 47 -8.80 15.23 -18.15
N LEU A 48 -8.39 14.62 -17.03
CA LEU A 48 -7.49 13.48 -17.02
C LEU A 48 -8.15 12.23 -17.64
N ARG A 49 -9.45 11.98 -17.41
CA ARG A 49 -10.20 10.88 -18.03
C ARG A 49 -10.21 11.01 -19.56
N SER A 50 -10.38 12.22 -20.09
CA SER A 50 -10.30 12.50 -21.53
C SER A 50 -8.88 12.28 -22.09
N GLU A 51 -7.85 12.64 -21.32
CA GLU A 51 -6.44 12.48 -21.73
C GLU A 51 -5.96 11.03 -21.69
N VAL A 52 -6.40 10.24 -20.69
CA VAL A 52 -6.16 8.79 -20.61
C VAL A 52 -6.85 8.04 -21.76
N GLY A 53 -8.09 8.43 -22.10
CA GLY A 53 -8.81 7.88 -23.26
C GLY A 53 -8.10 8.13 -24.60
N ARG A 54 -7.31 9.21 -24.73
CA ARG A 54 -6.46 9.48 -25.91
C ARG A 54 -5.13 8.74 -25.86
N LEU A 55 -4.56 8.53 -24.68
CA LEU A 55 -3.35 7.71 -24.50
C LEU A 55 -3.61 6.22 -24.83
N GLN A 56 -4.79 5.69 -24.49
CA GLN A 56 -5.21 4.34 -24.85
C GLN A 56 -5.39 4.12 -26.36
N VAL A 57 -5.60 5.17 -27.16
CA VAL A 57 -5.68 5.02 -28.63
C VAL A 57 -4.28 4.80 -29.25
N LEU A 58 -3.20 5.10 -28.50
CA LEU A 58 -1.80 4.88 -28.90
C LEU A 58 -1.20 3.59 -28.29
N ASP A 59 -2.03 2.71 -27.72
CA ASP A 59 -1.68 1.48 -26.95
C ASP A 59 -0.75 0.48 -27.65
N VAL A 60 -0.48 0.66 -28.94
CA VAL A 60 0.29 -0.29 -29.75
C VAL A 60 1.80 -0.11 -29.58
N VAL A 61 2.28 1.05 -29.10
CA VAL A 61 3.72 1.38 -29.13
C VAL A 61 4.43 1.18 -27.79
N GLU A 62 3.79 1.42 -26.63
CA GLU A 62 4.43 1.31 -25.31
C GLU A 62 3.46 0.80 -24.21
N PRO A 63 3.20 -0.53 -24.13
CA PRO A 63 2.20 -1.09 -23.21
C PRO A 63 2.52 -0.85 -21.72
N GLY A 64 3.80 -0.64 -21.37
CA GLY A 64 4.20 -0.31 -19.99
C GLY A 64 3.67 1.05 -19.53
N LYS A 65 3.63 2.05 -20.40
CA LYS A 65 3.15 3.41 -20.06
C LYS A 65 1.63 3.47 -19.97
N ALA A 66 0.94 2.73 -20.82
CA ALA A 66 -0.51 2.57 -20.72
C ALA A 66 -0.91 1.96 -19.36
N ARG A 67 -0.18 0.94 -18.90
CA ARG A 67 -0.38 0.37 -17.56
C ARG A 67 -0.07 1.35 -16.44
N PHE A 68 1.00 2.13 -16.56
CA PHE A 68 1.29 3.20 -15.61
C PHE A 68 0.15 4.22 -15.52
N ALA A 69 -0.35 4.69 -16.66
CA ALA A 69 -1.48 5.64 -16.72
C ALA A 69 -2.78 5.04 -16.17
N ALA A 70 -3.07 3.77 -16.48
CA ALA A 70 -4.22 3.06 -15.92
C ALA A 70 -4.12 2.92 -14.40
N GLY A 71 -2.92 2.65 -13.87
CA GLY A 71 -2.66 2.63 -12.43
C GLY A 71 -2.93 3.98 -11.78
N ALA A 72 -2.42 5.06 -12.37
CA ALA A 72 -2.64 6.42 -11.87
C ALA A 72 -4.12 6.82 -11.87
N LEU A 73 -4.86 6.49 -12.95
CA LEU A 73 -6.31 6.71 -12.99
C LEU A 73 -7.03 5.89 -11.91
N ALA A 74 -6.65 4.62 -11.73
CA ALA A 74 -7.26 3.77 -10.72
C ALA A 74 -7.06 4.31 -9.30
N VAL A 75 -5.90 4.91 -8.98
CA VAL A 75 -5.69 5.61 -7.69
C VAL A 75 -6.68 6.76 -7.51
N LEU A 76 -6.87 7.57 -8.55
CA LEU A 76 -7.79 8.72 -8.50
C LEU A 76 -9.26 8.30 -8.40
N GLU A 77 -9.59 7.09 -8.83
CA GLU A 77 -10.92 6.48 -8.70
C GLU A 77 -11.07 5.65 -7.41
N ASP A 78 -10.09 5.68 -6.49
CA ASP A 78 -10.03 4.87 -5.26
C ASP A 78 -10.04 3.34 -5.51
N ARG A 79 -9.71 2.93 -6.74
CA ARG A 79 -9.64 1.52 -7.15
C ARG A 79 -8.24 0.97 -6.90
N LEU A 80 -7.83 0.94 -5.64
CA LEU A 80 -6.46 0.62 -5.23
C LEU A 80 -5.99 -0.80 -5.63
N VAL A 81 -6.90 -1.78 -5.68
CA VAL A 81 -6.56 -3.14 -6.15
C VAL A 81 -6.20 -3.14 -7.63
N ASP A 82 -6.95 -2.39 -8.45
CA ASP A 82 -6.65 -2.25 -9.87
C ASP A 82 -5.37 -1.44 -10.09
N ALA A 83 -5.13 -0.43 -9.24
CA ALA A 83 -3.89 0.34 -9.26
C ALA A 83 -2.67 -0.55 -8.94
N ASP A 84 -2.74 -1.42 -7.94
CA ASP A 84 -1.66 -2.35 -7.58
C ASP A 84 -1.28 -3.25 -8.76
N GLN A 85 -2.29 -3.84 -9.42
CA GLN A 85 -2.07 -4.69 -10.58
C GLN A 85 -1.42 -3.92 -11.72
N ASN A 86 -1.94 -2.74 -12.05
CA ASN A 86 -1.44 -1.94 -13.16
C ASN A 86 -0.02 -1.39 -12.92
N PHE A 87 0.30 -0.94 -11.70
CA PHE A 87 1.66 -0.50 -11.38
C PHE A 87 2.65 -1.65 -11.27
N SER A 88 2.24 -2.82 -10.77
CA SER A 88 3.06 -4.04 -10.80
C SER A 88 3.42 -4.40 -12.24
N ASP A 89 2.42 -4.39 -13.12
CA ASP A 89 2.55 -4.64 -14.55
C ASP A 89 3.43 -3.61 -15.27
N ALA A 90 3.31 -2.33 -14.90
CA ALA A 90 4.13 -1.25 -15.43
C ALA A 90 5.60 -1.41 -14.97
N ALA A 91 5.83 -1.69 -13.69
CA ALA A 91 7.16 -1.88 -13.12
C ALA A 91 7.90 -3.07 -13.73
N ALA A 92 7.17 -4.10 -14.19
CA ALA A 92 7.73 -5.26 -14.87
C ALA A 92 8.10 -5.00 -16.35
N ARG A 93 7.44 -4.04 -17.01
CA ARG A 93 7.60 -3.78 -18.46
C ARG A 93 8.45 -2.54 -18.77
N LEU A 94 8.48 -1.57 -17.86
CA LEU A 94 9.27 -0.36 -17.99
C LEU A 94 10.73 -0.59 -17.56
N SER A 95 11.61 0.36 -17.88
CA SER A 95 13.03 0.30 -17.50
C SER A 95 13.50 1.62 -16.89
N GLY A 96 14.67 1.59 -16.24
CA GLY A 96 15.31 2.78 -15.67
C GLY A 96 14.38 3.60 -14.75
N ALA A 97 14.35 4.92 -14.97
CA ALA A 97 13.58 5.87 -14.16
C ALA A 97 12.06 5.63 -14.21
N GLU A 98 11.54 5.15 -15.35
CA GLU A 98 10.11 4.86 -15.50
C GLU A 98 9.71 3.65 -14.64
N ALA A 99 10.54 2.62 -14.60
CA ALA A 99 10.34 1.49 -13.70
C ALA A 99 10.47 1.90 -12.21
N CYS A 100 11.38 2.81 -11.87
CA CYS A 100 11.44 3.37 -10.51
C CYS A 100 10.14 4.11 -10.16
N SER A 101 9.63 4.94 -11.08
CA SER A 101 8.37 5.67 -10.87
C SER A 101 7.19 4.72 -10.66
N ALA A 102 7.11 3.64 -11.45
CA ALA A 102 6.08 2.61 -11.27
C ALA A 102 6.19 1.90 -9.92
N ARG A 103 7.41 1.57 -9.47
CA ARG A 103 7.64 0.96 -8.15
C ARG A 103 7.30 1.88 -6.99
N ILE A 104 7.61 3.18 -7.08
CA ILE A 104 7.24 4.15 -6.04
C ILE A 104 5.72 4.23 -5.90
N ASN A 105 5.00 4.31 -7.03
CA ASN A 105 3.54 4.33 -6.98
C ASN A 105 2.96 2.99 -6.47
N LEU A 106 3.55 1.86 -6.85
CA LEU A 106 3.16 0.54 -6.34
C LEU A 106 3.34 0.43 -4.81
N GLU A 107 4.47 0.92 -4.30
CA GLU A 107 4.74 0.98 -2.86
C GLU A 107 3.68 1.80 -2.13
N LEU A 108 3.38 3.00 -2.63
CA LEU A 108 2.37 3.87 -2.03
C LEU A 108 0.97 3.25 -2.08
N VAL A 109 0.57 2.61 -3.19
CA VAL A 109 -0.72 1.92 -3.28
C VAL A 109 -0.84 0.80 -2.26
N ARG A 110 0.22 0.00 -2.08
CA ARG A 110 0.23 -1.08 -1.09
C ARG A 110 0.22 -0.55 0.34
N GLU A 111 0.93 0.54 0.60
CA GLU A 111 0.86 1.24 1.88
C GLU A 111 -0.57 1.72 2.17
N THR A 112 -1.23 2.36 1.20
CA THR A 112 -2.61 2.84 1.33
C THR A 112 -3.60 1.68 1.55
N LEU A 113 -3.44 0.55 0.86
CA LEU A 113 -4.24 -0.66 1.14
C LEU A 113 -4.08 -1.13 2.60
N GLY A 114 -2.86 -1.04 3.14
CA GLY A 114 -2.60 -1.31 4.56
C GLY A 114 -3.27 -0.29 5.49
N ASP A 115 -3.29 0.98 5.11
CA ASP A 115 -3.96 2.05 5.86
C ASP A 115 -5.47 1.84 5.89
N HIS A 116 -6.08 1.43 4.76
CA HIS A 116 -7.50 1.08 4.69
C HIS A 116 -7.84 -0.13 5.58
N ALA A 117 -7.00 -1.18 5.56
CA ALA A 117 -7.17 -2.34 6.44
C ALA A 117 -7.03 -1.95 7.92
N THR A 118 -6.08 -1.07 8.24
CA THR A 118 -5.92 -0.53 9.60
C THR A 118 -7.16 0.23 10.04
N ALA A 119 -7.72 1.09 9.18
CA ALA A 119 -8.96 1.82 9.46
C ALA A 119 -10.16 0.88 9.67
N ALA A 120 -10.15 -0.28 8.99
CA ALA A 120 -11.13 -1.35 9.19
C ALA A 120 -10.84 -2.25 10.41
N SER A 121 -9.82 -1.94 11.22
CA SER A 121 -9.36 -2.76 12.35
C SER A 121 -8.91 -4.18 11.97
N ASP A 122 -8.50 -4.38 10.72
CA ASP A 122 -7.92 -5.63 10.22
C ASP A 122 -6.38 -5.53 10.20
N GLY A 123 -5.78 -5.76 11.38
CA GLY A 123 -4.33 -5.65 11.57
C GLY A 123 -3.53 -6.69 10.79
N LEU A 124 -4.06 -7.90 10.59
CA LEU A 124 -3.38 -8.95 9.81
C LEU A 124 -3.30 -8.58 8.34
N THR A 125 -4.41 -8.11 7.75
CA THR A 125 -4.42 -7.64 6.37
C THR A 125 -3.57 -6.39 6.22
N ALA A 126 -3.61 -5.46 7.18
CA ALA A 126 -2.74 -4.27 7.18
C ALA A 126 -1.25 -4.64 7.18
N LEU A 127 -0.83 -5.53 8.08
CA LEU A 127 0.55 -6.01 8.17
C LEU A 127 0.99 -6.65 6.85
N SER A 128 0.14 -7.49 6.24
CA SER A 128 0.42 -8.10 4.94
C SER A 128 0.69 -7.06 3.85
N HIS A 129 -0.15 -6.03 3.77
CA HIS A 129 0.01 -4.94 2.80
C HIS A 129 1.28 -4.11 3.04
N TYR A 130 1.58 -3.73 4.29
CA TYR A 130 2.81 -3.00 4.60
C TYR A 130 4.09 -3.80 4.32
N LEU A 131 4.08 -5.11 4.61
CA LEU A 131 5.20 -5.99 4.25
C LEU A 131 5.36 -6.10 2.74
N SER A 132 4.25 -6.16 2.00
CA SER A 132 4.25 -6.17 0.53
C SER A 132 4.74 -4.84 -0.06
N ALA A 133 4.43 -3.70 0.57
CA ALA A 133 4.97 -2.39 0.20
C ALA A 133 6.49 -2.32 0.45
N ARG A 134 6.96 -2.83 1.60
CA ARG A 134 8.39 -2.91 1.92
C ARG A 134 9.15 -3.77 0.91
N ASP A 135 8.57 -4.90 0.49
CA ASP A 135 9.17 -5.77 -0.53
C ASP A 135 9.38 -5.05 -1.88
N VAL A 136 8.52 -4.09 -2.25
CA VAL A 136 8.73 -3.26 -3.44
C VAL A 136 9.99 -2.41 -3.32
N ILE A 137 10.23 -1.83 -2.14
CA ILE A 137 11.44 -1.05 -1.86
C ILE A 137 12.66 -1.96 -1.87
N ASP A 138 12.59 -3.09 -1.16
CA ASP A 138 13.72 -4.01 -0.97
C ASP A 138 14.20 -4.63 -2.29
N ARG A 139 13.29 -4.84 -3.25
CA ARG A 139 13.61 -5.38 -4.59
C ARG A 139 13.91 -4.31 -5.64
N ALA A 140 13.80 -3.03 -5.30
CA ALA A 140 14.04 -1.97 -6.26
C ALA A 140 15.53 -1.81 -6.58
N PRO A 141 15.90 -1.46 -7.82
CA PRO A 141 17.27 -1.06 -8.16
C PRO A 141 17.78 0.07 -7.25
N ALA A 142 19.08 0.05 -6.98
CA ALA A 142 19.74 1.09 -6.19
C ALA A 142 19.44 2.48 -6.77
N GLY A 143 19.02 3.40 -5.91
CA GLY A 143 18.67 4.77 -6.29
C GLY A 143 17.18 5.04 -6.48
N CYS A 144 16.32 4.04 -6.73
CA CYS A 144 14.88 4.31 -6.94
C CYS A 144 14.21 4.99 -5.73
N PHE A 145 14.60 4.62 -4.51
CA PHE A 145 14.07 5.17 -3.25
C PHE A 145 15.11 6.00 -2.48
N ALA A 146 16.18 6.44 -3.13
CA ALA A 146 17.21 7.22 -2.46
C ALA A 146 16.65 8.56 -1.95
N GLY A 147 16.84 8.85 -0.66
CA GLY A 147 16.30 10.04 0.00
C GLY A 147 14.80 9.99 0.30
N SER A 148 14.12 8.87 0.04
CA SER A 148 12.72 8.67 0.44
C SER A 148 12.63 8.34 1.93
N GLU A 149 11.59 8.85 2.60
CA GLU A 149 11.24 8.47 3.96
C GLU A 149 10.40 7.18 4.05
N ALA A 150 9.97 6.63 2.90
CA ALA A 150 9.14 5.43 2.83
C ALA A 150 9.66 4.24 3.67
N PRO A 151 10.98 3.91 3.68
CA PRO A 151 11.47 2.81 4.52
C PRO A 151 11.23 3.03 6.02
N GLY A 152 11.43 4.26 6.51
CA GLY A 152 11.21 4.61 7.92
C GLY A 152 9.72 4.64 8.28
N ARG A 153 8.90 5.19 7.38
CA ARG A 153 7.44 5.23 7.51
C ARG A 153 6.83 3.83 7.56
N LEU A 154 7.20 2.95 6.61
CA LEU A 154 6.75 1.56 6.58
C LEU A 154 7.22 0.76 7.79
N LYS A 155 8.48 0.94 8.23
CA LYS A 155 8.97 0.30 9.46
C LYS A 155 8.07 0.63 10.66
N SER A 156 7.65 1.88 10.78
CA SER A 156 6.77 2.34 11.86
C SER A 156 5.36 1.73 11.74
N LYS A 157 4.79 1.72 10.52
CA LYS A 157 3.47 1.12 10.25
C LYS A 157 3.45 -0.40 10.49
N ILE A 158 4.49 -1.12 10.07
CA ILE A 158 4.66 -2.56 10.32
C ILE A 158 4.70 -2.83 11.83
N GLY A 159 5.50 -2.08 12.59
CA GLY A 159 5.58 -2.25 14.05
C GLY A 159 4.27 -1.94 14.78
N ALA A 160 3.43 -1.04 14.24
CA ALA A 160 2.11 -0.76 14.77
C ALA A 160 1.05 -1.81 14.40
N ALA A 161 1.23 -2.49 13.26
CA ALA A 161 0.31 -3.51 12.75
C ALA A 161 0.59 -4.92 13.28
N GLU A 162 1.77 -5.17 13.85
CA GLU A 162 2.08 -6.46 14.47
C GLU A 162 1.09 -6.76 15.60
N PRO A 163 0.43 -7.93 15.57
CA PRO A 163 -0.46 -8.32 16.66
C PRO A 163 0.36 -8.42 17.94
N ILE A 164 -0.18 -7.86 19.04
CA ILE A 164 0.34 -8.11 20.38
C ILE A 164 0.16 -9.61 20.63
N VAL A 165 1.20 -10.40 20.34
CA VAL A 165 1.27 -11.78 20.79
C VAL A 165 1.41 -11.70 22.30
N PRO A 166 0.42 -12.17 23.09
CA PRO A 166 0.61 -12.30 24.52
C PRO A 166 1.86 -13.17 24.71
N PRO A 167 2.78 -12.83 25.64
CA PRO A 167 3.96 -13.64 25.86
C PRO A 167 3.51 -15.09 26.05
N ASN A 168 4.14 -16.02 25.31
CA ASN A 168 3.85 -17.45 25.46
C ASN A 168 3.87 -17.78 26.96
N PRO A 169 2.80 -18.40 27.50
CA PRO A 169 2.82 -18.80 28.90
C PRO A 169 4.08 -19.65 29.13
N PRO A 170 4.79 -19.44 30.25
CA PRO A 170 6.02 -20.17 30.52
C PRO A 170 5.74 -21.67 30.39
N PRO A 171 6.67 -22.45 29.79
CA PRO A 171 6.48 -23.88 29.65
C PRO A 171 6.13 -24.47 31.03
N PRO A 172 5.13 -25.36 31.12
CA PRO A 172 4.80 -26.00 32.39
C PRO A 172 6.08 -26.63 32.96
N PRO A 173 6.34 -26.51 34.28
CA PRO A 173 7.51 -27.09 34.89
C PRO A 173 7.63 -28.56 34.47
N ALA A 174 8.81 -28.97 34.00
CA ALA A 174 9.08 -30.37 33.71
C ALA A 174 8.68 -31.18 34.94
N ALA A 175 7.71 -32.10 34.78
CA ALA A 175 7.29 -32.99 35.84
C ALA A 175 8.54 -33.76 36.31
N GLN A 176 9.02 -33.42 37.51
CA GLN A 176 10.05 -34.19 38.15
C GLN A 176 9.47 -35.59 38.37
N ALA A 177 10.14 -36.62 37.85
CA ALA A 177 9.74 -37.99 38.09
C ALA A 177 9.74 -38.24 39.61
N LEU A 178 8.56 -38.46 40.18
CA LEU A 178 8.42 -38.81 41.59
C LEU A 178 9.09 -40.18 41.84
N PRO A 179 9.86 -40.34 42.93
CA PRO A 179 10.30 -41.66 43.37
C PRO A 179 9.10 -42.50 43.82
N PRO A 180 9.13 -43.83 43.65
CA PRO A 180 8.01 -44.68 44.07
C PRO A 180 8.02 -44.82 45.58
N GLY A 181 6.95 -44.38 46.26
CA GLY A 181 6.85 -44.59 47.70
C GLY A 181 5.58 -44.11 48.39
N ALA A 182 4.75 -45.09 48.72
CA ALA A 182 3.90 -45.24 49.92
C ALA A 182 2.59 -44.44 50.05
N ASP A 183 1.54 -45.22 50.31
CA ASP A 183 0.19 -44.85 50.75
C ASP A 183 0.16 -43.67 51.73
N GLY A 184 -0.58 -42.63 51.36
CA GLY A 184 -0.82 -41.46 52.20
C GLY A 184 -1.96 -40.60 51.65
N THR A 185 -2.97 -40.38 52.49
CA THR A 185 -4.24 -39.70 52.24
C THR A 185 -4.11 -38.39 51.44
N ALA A 186 -4.91 -38.26 50.36
CA ALA A 186 -4.97 -37.07 49.52
C ALA A 186 -5.46 -35.84 50.30
N PRO A 187 -4.79 -34.66 50.21
CA PRO A 187 -5.41 -33.40 50.58
C PRO A 187 -6.49 -33.05 49.57
N THR A 188 -7.68 -32.68 50.05
CA THR A 188 -8.80 -32.26 49.23
C THR A 188 -8.45 -30.97 48.49
N GLN A 189 -8.22 -31.08 47.17
CA GLN A 189 -8.06 -29.92 46.29
C GLN A 189 -9.37 -29.11 46.27
N PRO A 190 -9.34 -27.78 46.44
CA PRO A 190 -10.56 -26.97 46.33
C PRO A 190 -11.17 -27.19 44.94
N PRO A 191 -12.49 -27.40 44.84
CA PRO A 191 -13.13 -27.74 43.57
C PRO A 191 -12.90 -26.63 42.55
N ASN A 192 -12.53 -27.05 41.35
CA ASN A 192 -12.31 -26.20 40.19
C ASN A 192 -13.57 -25.37 39.94
N ARG A 193 -13.48 -24.04 40.09
CA ARG A 193 -14.65 -23.14 40.11
C ARG A 193 -15.28 -22.91 38.73
N LEU A 194 -14.80 -23.62 37.71
CA LEU A 194 -15.20 -23.55 36.30
C LEU A 194 -15.36 -24.96 35.72
N ASP A 195 -16.02 -25.87 36.45
CA ASP A 195 -16.44 -27.16 35.90
C ASP A 195 -17.78 -26.97 35.14
N PRO A 196 -17.78 -27.03 33.80
CA PRO A 196 -18.97 -26.78 32.97
C PRO A 196 -20.04 -27.88 33.09
N THR A 197 -19.76 -28.95 33.85
CA THR A 197 -20.69 -30.05 34.11
C THR A 197 -21.53 -29.86 35.38
N SER A 198 -21.39 -28.74 36.10
CA SER A 198 -22.10 -28.47 37.36
C SER A 198 -22.90 -27.14 37.36
N GLY A 199 -24.15 -27.22 36.91
CA GLY A 199 -25.17 -26.16 37.05
C GLY A 199 -25.31 -25.20 35.87
N ASP A 200 -26.43 -24.47 35.84
CA ASP A 200 -26.77 -23.53 34.77
C ASP A 200 -25.76 -22.35 34.73
N PRO A 201 -25.01 -22.17 33.63
CA PRO A 201 -23.99 -21.13 33.50
C PRO A 201 -24.55 -19.71 33.64
N LEU A 202 -25.85 -19.50 33.38
CA LEU A 202 -26.47 -18.18 33.43
C LEU A 202 -26.61 -17.67 34.88
N ASP A 203 -26.91 -18.56 35.82
CA ASP A 203 -27.04 -18.22 37.25
C ASP A 203 -25.69 -17.82 37.86
N ARG A 204 -24.60 -18.46 37.41
CA ARG A 204 -23.24 -18.11 37.84
C ARG A 204 -22.80 -16.75 37.32
N LEU A 205 -23.16 -16.39 36.10
CA LEU A 205 -22.86 -15.07 35.53
C LEU A 205 -23.58 -13.97 36.32
N GLN A 206 -24.85 -14.20 36.70
CA GLN A 206 -25.61 -13.25 37.51
C GLN A 206 -25.03 -13.09 38.92
N GLN A 207 -24.52 -14.16 39.53
CA GLN A 207 -23.87 -14.11 40.84
C GLN A 207 -22.62 -13.20 40.80
N ILE A 208 -21.77 -13.38 39.78
CA ILE A 208 -20.54 -12.58 39.62
C ILE A 208 -20.86 -11.10 39.42
N LEU A 209 -21.88 -10.79 38.62
CA LEU A 209 -22.30 -9.41 38.38
C LEU A 209 -22.87 -8.73 39.64
N ARG A 210 -23.52 -9.48 40.54
CA ARG A 210 -24.01 -8.95 41.82
C ARG A 210 -22.87 -8.71 42.81
N ASP A 211 -21.91 -9.62 42.89
CA ASP A 211 -20.75 -9.48 43.77
C ASP A 211 -19.87 -8.28 43.37
N ALA A 212 -19.72 -8.04 42.06
CA ALA A 212 -18.98 -6.88 41.53
C ALA A 212 -19.69 -5.54 41.78
N ALA A 213 -21.00 -5.53 42.04
CA ALA A 213 -21.76 -4.31 42.32
C ALA A 213 -21.77 -3.92 43.81
N THR A 214 -21.23 -4.78 44.69
CA THR A 214 -21.21 -4.57 46.15
C THR A 214 -19.80 -4.39 46.74
N GLY A 215 -18.76 -4.45 45.90
CA GLY A 215 -17.37 -4.09 46.25
C GLY A 215 -16.96 -2.77 45.65
#